data_AF-A0A7W1NNW1-F1
#
_entry.id   AF-A0A7W1NNW1-F1
#
_cell.length_a   1.000
_cell.length_b   1.000
_cell.length_c   1.000
_cell.angle_alpha   90.00
_cell.angle_beta   90.00
_cell.angle_gamma   90.00
#
_symmetry.space_group_name_H-M   'P 1'
#
loop_
_entity.id
_entity.type
_entity.pdbx_description
1 polymer ?
#
loop_
_entity_poly.entity_id
_entity_poly.type
_entity_poly.pdbx_seq_one_letter_code
_entity_poly.pdbx_strand_id
1 'polypeptide(L)'
;MNIAVSNKLLSQAKWTVFIRVIIGALAGLIAGLLYGVLLNSQHMSPLMNAVDIPGDQLTHLLLSILVGVGFGFAFGERATTAGTSFLWGIVAGLIWWLLGPLTLFPLMHGIRPDWAITSARQAFPLLVGLAVAYGAFMGLLYSGFYWFYQNRTTPHLARQILLRLVQALVSGGIAGLLGGVVFGGWMAQAGFYPLVAGLVNSNDPVTGQWLHLLISVLIGSSYGLLFRHDISRTGSSIAWGVVYGLVWWILGPLTLMPWLLGQGVQWTITAAQNVFPSLIGHVIYGVVLGMTYATLNQIWRTLFVDSDPLTREPEGPGTRTLRSLGLGAVASVAGGLVFTIVMVATDTLPKVANIIGMTTPLEGFVVHMVISILIGASYGLLFRREATTPTLAFGWGLVYGLVWWFLGPLTLFPLLLGQPIQWSLDAALQVYPSLIGHLAYGVVLALGYYWLLRRYDIGRMLPKSDLMSDQASSSAYPALSFLVLLLTLFLLLILAH
;
A
#
# COMPACT_ATOMS: atom_id res chain seq x y z
N MET A 1 -17.84 41.99 -20.39
CA MET A 1 -18.33 40.75 -19.75
C MET A 1 -17.21 39.80 -19.26
N ASN A 2 -15.98 39.84 -19.80
CA ASN A 2 -14.89 38.92 -19.41
C ASN A 2 -14.16 39.22 -18.07
N ILE A 3 -14.10 40.46 -17.61
CA ILE A 3 -13.31 40.83 -16.41
C ILE A 3 -14.03 40.45 -15.10
N ALA A 4 -15.35 40.61 -15.03
CA ALA A 4 -16.13 40.29 -13.83
C ALA A 4 -16.22 38.78 -13.56
N VAL A 5 -16.31 37.96 -14.62
CA VAL A 5 -16.28 36.50 -14.51
C VAL A 5 -14.90 36.01 -14.09
N SER A 6 -13.83 36.59 -14.68
CA SER A 6 -12.45 36.31 -14.28
C SER A 6 -12.18 36.63 -12.79
N ASN A 7 -12.63 37.80 -12.31
CA ASN A 7 -12.47 38.20 -10.91
C ASN A 7 -13.25 37.31 -9.93
N LYS A 8 -14.43 36.80 -10.33
CA LYS A 8 -15.23 35.87 -9.52
C LYS A 8 -14.61 34.48 -9.45
N LEU A 9 -14.02 33.98 -10.54
CA LEU A 9 -13.30 32.70 -10.56
C LEU A 9 -12.01 32.79 -9.74
N LEU A 10 -11.28 33.90 -9.85
CA LEU A 10 -10.07 34.16 -9.06
C LEU A 10 -10.36 34.26 -7.56
N SER A 11 -11.47 34.89 -7.16
CA SER A 11 -11.85 34.98 -5.75
C SER A 11 -12.29 33.62 -5.18
N GLN A 12 -13.02 32.81 -5.94
CA GLN A 12 -13.40 31.46 -5.55
C GLN A 12 -12.20 30.51 -5.43
N ALA A 13 -11.23 30.61 -6.34
CA ALA A 13 -9.99 29.84 -6.27
C ALA A 13 -9.17 30.20 -5.02
N LYS A 14 -9.00 31.51 -4.73
CA LYS A 14 -8.29 31.98 -3.52
C LYS A 14 -8.96 31.51 -2.23
N TRP A 15 -10.29 31.61 -2.14
CA TRP A 15 -11.04 31.12 -0.98
C TRP A 15 -10.87 29.62 -0.76
N THR A 16 -10.86 28.84 -1.84
CA THR A 16 -10.69 27.39 -1.77
C THR A 16 -9.31 27.02 -1.23
N VAL A 17 -8.25 27.68 -1.70
CA VAL A 17 -6.89 27.47 -1.17
C VAL A 17 -6.80 27.85 0.30
N PHE A 18 -7.35 29.00 0.69
CA PHE A 18 -7.36 29.46 2.09
C PHE A 18 -8.02 28.45 3.03
N ILE A 19 -9.18 27.91 2.65
CA ILE A 19 -9.90 26.92 3.45
C ILE A 19 -9.10 25.61 3.57
N ARG A 20 -8.51 25.12 2.48
CA ARG A 20 -7.64 23.93 2.50
C ARG A 20 -6.47 24.12 3.46
N VAL A 21 -5.84 25.29 3.46
CA VAL A 21 -4.73 25.61 4.37
C VAL A 21 -5.17 25.60 5.83
N ILE A 22 -6.32 26.20 6.17
CA ILE A 22 -6.85 26.18 7.55
C ILE A 22 -7.15 24.75 8.00
N ILE A 23 -7.81 23.96 7.15
CA ILE A 23 -8.12 22.57 7.45
C ILE A 23 -6.83 21.76 7.63
N GLY A 24 -5.83 22.01 6.79
CA GLY A 24 -4.49 21.45 6.93
C GLY A 24 -3.85 21.79 8.27
N ALA A 25 -3.88 23.05 8.69
CA ALA A 25 -3.35 23.49 9.98
C ALA A 25 -4.01 22.77 11.16
N LEU A 26 -5.35 22.65 11.16
CA LEU A 26 -6.10 21.95 12.20
C LEU A 26 -5.79 20.45 12.23
N ALA A 27 -5.74 19.81 11.06
CA ALA A 27 -5.37 18.41 10.94
C ALA A 27 -3.94 18.16 11.44
N GLY A 28 -3.00 19.03 11.07
CA GLY A 28 -1.61 18.97 11.50
C GLY A 28 -1.46 19.13 13.01
N LEU A 29 -2.19 20.07 13.64
CA LEU A 29 -2.17 20.26 15.09
C LEU A 29 -2.64 19.01 15.85
N ILE A 30 -3.80 18.44 15.47
CA ILE A 30 -4.37 17.29 16.17
C ILE A 30 -3.52 16.04 15.95
N ALA A 31 -3.01 15.83 14.73
CA ALA A 31 -2.06 14.75 14.46
C ALA A 31 -0.76 14.94 15.26
N GLY A 32 -0.28 16.18 15.39
CA GLY A 32 0.89 16.54 16.20
C GLY A 32 0.71 16.21 17.67
N LEU A 33 -0.48 16.48 18.25
CA LEU A 33 -0.82 16.13 19.62
C LEU A 33 -0.79 14.61 19.84
N LEU A 34 -1.47 13.84 18.98
CA LEU A 34 -1.46 12.37 19.07
C LEU A 34 -0.04 11.82 18.96
N TYR A 35 0.72 12.31 17.97
CA TYR A 35 2.10 11.90 17.76
C TYR A 35 2.99 12.23 18.97
N GLY A 36 2.82 13.40 19.58
CA GLY A 36 3.54 13.78 20.80
C GLY A 36 3.25 12.85 21.99
N VAL A 37 2.01 12.39 22.15
CA VAL A 37 1.64 11.39 23.17
C VAL A 37 2.37 10.07 22.94
N LEU A 38 2.43 9.62 21.67
CA LEU A 38 3.14 8.37 21.32
C LEU A 38 4.65 8.49 21.55
N LEU A 39 5.27 9.61 21.18
CA LEU A 39 6.69 9.85 21.44
C LEU A 39 7.03 9.89 22.93
N ASN A 40 6.17 10.51 23.73
CA ASN A 40 6.35 10.55 25.18
C ASN A 40 6.35 9.14 25.81
N SER A 41 5.63 8.18 25.21
CA SER A 41 5.66 6.78 25.66
C SER A 41 7.02 6.09 25.47
N GLN A 42 7.92 6.66 24.67
CA GLN A 42 9.27 6.15 24.42
C GLN A 42 10.38 7.04 24.99
N HIS A 43 10.03 8.10 25.73
CA HIS A 43 11.00 9.14 26.12
C HIS A 43 11.81 9.68 24.93
N MET A 44 11.20 9.74 23.74
CA MET A 44 11.86 10.24 22.53
C MET A 44 11.48 11.71 22.29
N SER A 45 12.48 12.55 22.02
CA SER A 45 12.22 13.91 21.53
C SER A 45 11.76 13.87 20.06
N PRO A 46 10.72 14.65 19.68
CA PRO A 46 10.30 14.82 18.30
C PRO A 46 11.40 15.36 17.37
N LEU A 47 12.46 15.97 17.94
CA LEU A 47 13.55 16.63 17.24
C LEU A 47 14.86 15.82 17.21
N MET A 48 14.86 14.56 17.68
CA MET A 48 16.07 13.72 17.83
C MET A 48 17.15 14.29 18.78
N ASN A 49 16.77 14.84 19.93
CA ASN A 49 17.75 15.28 20.93
C ASN A 49 17.70 14.46 22.22
N ALA A 50 18.89 14.26 22.81
CA ALA A 50 19.10 13.71 24.16
C ALA A 50 19.07 14.80 25.26
N VAL A 51 18.85 16.06 24.88
CA VAL A 51 18.79 17.20 25.79
C VAL A 51 17.44 17.87 25.57
N ASP A 52 16.48 17.56 26.44
CA ASP A 52 15.17 18.21 26.47
C ASP A 52 15.36 19.73 26.57
N ILE A 53 14.98 20.46 25.53
CA ILE A 53 14.89 21.92 25.63
C ILE A 53 13.55 22.23 26.30
N PRO A 54 13.51 23.06 27.36
CA PRO A 54 12.26 23.60 27.88
C PRO A 54 11.51 24.33 26.75
N GLY A 55 10.41 23.76 26.26
CA GLY A 55 9.66 24.26 25.09
C GLY A 55 9.49 23.27 23.93
N ASP A 56 10.06 22.06 24.00
CA ASP A 56 10.00 21.04 22.93
C ASP A 56 8.58 20.71 22.46
N GLN A 57 7.60 20.69 23.37
CA GLN A 57 6.20 20.45 23.00
C GLN A 57 5.60 21.60 22.19
N LEU A 58 5.87 22.85 22.55
CA LEU A 58 5.36 24.01 21.81
C LEU A 58 5.98 24.06 20.41
N THR A 59 7.29 23.86 20.31
CA THR A 59 8.02 23.80 19.03
C THR A 59 7.49 22.68 18.15
N HIS A 60 7.28 21.48 18.71
CA HIS A 60 6.69 20.35 18.01
C HIS A 60 5.28 20.66 17.47
N LEU A 61 4.42 21.27 18.27
CA LEU A 61 3.06 21.64 17.83
C LEU A 61 3.07 22.74 16.77
N LEU A 62 3.95 23.73 16.88
CA LEU A 62 4.11 24.77 15.85
C LEU A 62 4.60 24.17 14.52
N LEU A 63 5.60 23.29 14.57
CA LEU A 63 6.06 22.55 13.38
C LEU A 63 4.93 21.68 12.80
N SER A 64 4.14 21.02 13.65
CA SER A 64 3.00 20.21 13.22
C SER A 64 1.92 21.04 12.52
N ILE A 65 1.67 22.28 12.97
CA ILE A 65 0.80 23.22 12.28
C ILE A 65 1.40 23.61 10.92
N LEU A 66 2.70 23.93 10.86
CA LEU A 66 3.38 24.32 9.62
C LEU A 66 3.37 23.21 8.58
N VAL A 67 3.61 21.97 8.98
CA VAL A 67 3.52 20.79 8.10
C VAL A 67 2.08 20.61 7.62
N GLY A 68 1.08 20.77 8.50
CA GLY A 68 -0.34 20.75 8.12
C GLY A 68 -0.73 21.85 7.12
N VAL A 69 -0.23 23.08 7.31
CA VAL A 69 -0.38 24.19 6.35
C VAL A 69 0.24 23.82 5.00
N GLY A 70 1.47 23.31 5.01
CA GLY A 70 2.17 22.83 3.82
C GLY A 70 1.37 21.73 3.10
N PHE A 71 0.78 20.80 3.85
CA PHE A 71 -0.07 19.75 3.31
C PHE A 71 -1.31 20.31 2.61
N GLY A 72 -2.08 21.17 3.29
CA GLY A 72 -3.28 21.80 2.73
C GLY A 72 -2.98 22.63 1.47
N PHE A 73 -1.81 23.27 1.42
CA PHE A 73 -1.34 24.02 0.26
C PHE A 73 -0.90 23.12 -0.91
N ALA A 74 0.01 22.17 -0.66
CA ALA A 74 0.66 21.38 -1.70
C ALA A 74 -0.18 20.20 -2.20
N PHE A 75 -0.97 19.58 -1.32
CA PHE A 75 -1.69 18.34 -1.62
C PHE A 75 -3.21 18.48 -1.52
N GLY A 76 -3.73 19.60 -1.01
CA GLY A 76 -5.16 19.77 -0.77
C GLY A 76 -6.06 19.66 -2.02
N GLU A 77 -5.51 19.84 -3.22
CA GLU A 77 -6.21 19.58 -4.50
C GLU A 77 -6.33 18.11 -4.85
N ARG A 78 -5.37 17.30 -4.39
CA ARG A 78 -5.28 15.87 -4.68
C ARG A 78 -5.86 15.02 -3.54
N ALA A 79 -5.97 15.58 -2.34
CA ALA A 79 -6.53 14.99 -1.14
C ALA A 79 -8.06 15.18 -1.08
N THR A 80 -8.78 14.58 -2.01
CA THR A 80 -10.25 14.79 -2.17
C THR A 80 -11.10 13.69 -1.53
N THR A 81 -10.50 12.53 -1.28
CA THR A 81 -11.15 11.36 -0.66
C THR A 81 -10.38 10.95 0.58
N ALA A 82 -10.97 10.09 1.42
CA ALA A 82 -10.28 9.56 2.59
C ALA A 82 -9.00 8.80 2.21
N GLY A 83 -9.04 7.96 1.17
CA GLY A 83 -7.88 7.20 0.73
C GLY A 83 -6.78 8.06 0.12
N THR A 84 -7.11 8.97 -0.80
CA THR A 84 -6.10 9.88 -1.38
C THR A 84 -5.47 10.79 -0.34
N SER A 85 -6.27 11.33 0.59
CA SER A 85 -5.76 12.17 1.68
C SER A 85 -4.87 11.37 2.62
N PHE A 86 -5.25 10.14 2.96
CA PHE A 86 -4.44 9.22 3.76
C PHE A 86 -3.06 8.99 3.14
N LEU A 87 -2.97 8.66 1.84
CA LEU A 87 -1.68 8.43 1.18
C LEU A 87 -0.84 9.68 1.02
N TRP A 88 -1.45 10.79 0.59
CA TRP A 88 -0.71 12.06 0.51
C TRP A 88 -0.22 12.50 1.89
N GLY A 89 -0.99 12.21 2.94
CA GLY A 89 -0.57 12.43 4.32
C GLY A 89 0.70 11.65 4.66
N ILE A 90 0.76 10.36 4.27
CA ILE A 90 1.97 9.55 4.46
C ILE A 90 3.15 10.10 3.64
N VAL A 91 2.92 10.46 2.37
CA VAL A 91 3.95 11.07 1.52
C VAL A 91 4.47 12.38 2.14
N ALA A 92 3.59 13.22 2.67
CA ALA A 92 3.97 14.42 3.39
C ALA A 92 4.78 14.11 4.65
N GLY A 93 4.42 13.06 5.39
CA GLY A 93 5.19 12.55 6.52
C GLY A 93 6.59 12.06 6.13
N LEU A 94 6.73 11.36 4.99
CA LEU A 94 8.02 10.93 4.45
C LEU A 94 8.88 12.12 4.01
N ILE A 95 8.29 13.09 3.31
CA ILE A 95 8.98 14.34 2.93
C ILE A 95 9.43 15.06 4.19
N TRP A 96 8.58 15.12 5.21
CA TRP A 96 8.92 15.75 6.49
C TRP A 96 10.01 14.99 7.24
N TRP A 97 10.06 13.66 7.18
CA TRP A 97 11.15 12.87 7.73
C TRP A 97 12.50 13.16 7.03
N LEU A 98 12.49 13.32 5.71
CA LEU A 98 13.69 13.70 4.96
C LEU A 98 14.12 15.15 5.27
N LEU A 99 13.16 16.07 5.35
CA LEU A 99 13.42 17.50 5.57
C LEU A 99 13.78 17.81 7.02
N GLY A 100 13.08 17.26 8.01
CA GLY A 100 13.32 17.54 9.43
C GLY A 100 14.54 16.77 9.95
N PRO A 101 14.34 15.51 10.39
CA PRO A 101 15.38 14.66 10.96
C PRO A 101 16.70 14.55 10.19
N LEU A 102 16.63 14.39 8.86
CA LEU A 102 17.85 14.18 8.05
C LEU A 102 18.49 15.47 7.53
N THR A 103 17.81 16.62 7.63
CA THR A 103 18.30 17.87 7.00
C THR A 103 18.24 19.08 7.93
N LEU A 104 17.04 19.57 8.27
CA LEU A 104 16.86 20.82 9.02
C LEU A 104 17.30 20.69 10.48
N PHE A 105 17.05 19.55 11.13
CA PHE A 105 17.40 19.36 12.54
C PHE A 105 18.92 19.34 12.73
N PRO A 106 19.71 18.59 11.93
CA PRO A 106 21.18 18.72 11.96
C PRO A 106 21.66 20.16 11.75
N LEU A 107 21.10 20.88 10.76
CA LEU A 107 21.49 22.25 10.45
C LEU A 107 21.23 23.22 11.61
N MET A 108 20.10 23.08 12.31
CA MET A 108 19.79 23.89 13.50
C MET A 108 20.80 23.68 14.64
N HIS A 109 21.48 22.53 14.66
CA HIS A 109 22.52 22.20 15.62
C HIS A 109 23.94 22.45 15.10
N GLY A 110 24.09 23.08 13.92
CA GLY A 110 25.40 23.32 13.31
C GLY A 110 26.08 22.06 12.75
N ILE A 111 25.33 20.96 12.61
CA ILE A 111 25.79 19.69 12.04
C ILE A 111 25.42 19.66 10.55
N ARG A 112 26.30 19.12 9.71
CA ARG A 112 25.99 18.94 8.27
C ARG A 112 24.93 17.85 8.10
N PRO A 113 23.93 18.04 7.22
CA PRO A 113 23.02 16.97 6.83
C PRO A 113 23.76 15.73 6.35
N ASP A 114 23.26 14.55 6.75
CA ASP A 114 23.77 13.26 6.30
C ASP A 114 22.60 12.37 5.86
N TRP A 115 22.67 11.92 4.61
CA TRP A 115 21.68 11.05 3.97
C TRP A 115 22.22 9.64 3.74
N ALA A 116 23.34 9.28 4.36
CA ALA A 116 23.87 7.93 4.37
C ALA A 116 22.86 6.96 5.01
N ILE A 117 22.94 5.68 4.61
CA ILE A 117 22.04 4.64 5.11
C ILE A 117 22.10 4.49 6.64
N THR A 118 23.27 4.69 7.23
CA THR A 118 23.47 4.64 8.68
C THR A 118 22.65 5.72 9.39
N SER A 119 22.69 6.96 8.89
CA SER A 119 21.93 8.08 9.44
C SER A 119 20.42 7.92 9.21
N ALA A 120 20.03 7.39 8.04
CA ALA A 120 18.63 7.02 7.78
C ALA A 120 18.11 5.93 8.74
N ARG A 121 18.94 4.94 9.10
CA ARG A 121 18.58 3.90 10.10
C ARG A 121 18.49 4.47 11.51
N GLN A 122 19.35 5.41 11.89
CA GLN A 122 19.21 6.14 13.16
C GLN A 122 17.91 6.95 13.19
N ALA A 123 17.50 7.51 12.05
CA ALA A 123 16.23 8.21 11.90
C ALA A 123 14.99 7.33 11.68
N PHE A 124 15.15 5.99 11.69
CA PHE A 124 14.05 5.06 11.48
C PHE A 124 12.86 5.24 12.43
N PRO A 125 13.03 5.50 13.75
CA PRO A 125 11.88 5.71 14.64
C PRO A 125 11.01 6.88 14.23
N LEU A 126 11.63 7.97 13.76
CA LEU A 126 10.90 9.13 13.26
C LEU A 126 10.30 8.88 11.87
N LEU A 127 10.87 7.99 11.05
CA LEU A 127 10.22 7.61 9.78
C LEU A 127 8.86 6.96 10.06
N VAL A 128 8.84 5.97 10.96
CA VAL A 128 7.63 5.25 11.35
C VAL A 128 6.60 6.22 11.94
N GLY A 129 7.06 7.05 12.88
CA GLY A 129 6.27 8.08 13.53
C GLY A 129 5.67 9.12 12.58
N LEU A 130 6.52 9.75 11.76
CA LEU A 130 6.11 10.86 10.90
C LEU A 130 5.30 10.38 9.69
N ALA A 131 5.67 9.26 9.07
CA ALA A 131 4.96 8.74 7.90
C ALA A 131 3.57 8.21 8.29
N VAL A 132 3.49 7.35 9.32
CA VAL A 132 2.25 6.64 9.64
C VAL A 132 1.47 7.31 10.76
N ALA A 133 2.06 7.45 11.95
CA ALA A 133 1.31 7.93 13.12
C ALA A 133 0.88 9.40 12.96
N TYR A 134 1.75 10.24 12.41
CA TYR A 134 1.44 11.64 12.12
C TYR A 134 0.83 11.82 10.72
N GLY A 135 1.55 11.44 9.66
CA GLY A 135 1.18 11.78 8.28
C GLY A 135 -0.13 11.14 7.82
N ALA A 136 -0.27 9.82 7.98
CA ALA A 136 -1.49 9.11 7.61
C ALA A 136 -2.72 9.63 8.38
N PHE A 137 -2.56 9.87 9.68
CA PHE A 137 -3.62 10.37 10.54
C PHE A 137 -4.01 11.82 10.21
N MET A 138 -3.02 12.70 9.97
CA MET A 138 -3.24 14.06 9.46
C MET A 138 -4.05 14.03 8.16
N GLY A 139 -3.70 13.14 7.23
CA GLY A 139 -4.44 12.97 5.97
C GLY A 139 -5.91 12.59 6.19
N LEU A 140 -6.19 11.66 7.11
CA LEU A 140 -7.55 11.26 7.45
C LEU A 140 -8.34 12.40 8.12
N LEU A 141 -7.72 13.12 9.06
CA LEU A 141 -8.32 14.29 9.70
C LEU A 141 -8.65 15.39 8.68
N TYR A 142 -7.71 15.67 7.79
CA TYR A 142 -7.92 16.62 6.69
C TYR A 142 -9.14 16.22 5.86
N SER A 143 -9.23 14.95 5.45
CA SER A 143 -10.38 14.46 4.68
C SER A 143 -11.70 14.59 5.46
N GLY A 144 -11.71 14.31 6.76
CA GLY A 144 -12.91 14.42 7.61
C GLY A 144 -13.39 15.88 7.73
N PHE A 145 -12.48 16.80 8.02
CA PHE A 145 -12.79 18.23 8.10
C PHE A 145 -13.21 18.81 6.74
N TYR A 146 -12.54 18.40 5.66
CA TYR A 146 -12.87 18.84 4.31
C TYR A 146 -14.24 18.33 3.85
N TRP A 147 -14.56 17.07 4.15
CA TRP A 147 -15.88 16.51 3.91
C TRP A 147 -16.96 17.25 4.69
N PHE A 148 -16.74 17.53 5.99
CA PHE A 148 -17.68 18.30 6.81
C PHE A 148 -17.89 19.73 6.29
N TYR A 149 -16.83 20.37 5.78
CA TYR A 149 -16.92 21.67 5.15
C TYR A 149 -17.78 21.65 3.87
N GLN A 150 -17.60 20.65 3.00
CA GLN A 150 -18.33 20.54 1.74
C GLN A 150 -19.79 20.09 1.90
N ASN A 151 -20.08 19.17 2.83
CA ASN A 151 -21.35 18.45 2.88
C ASN A 151 -22.38 19.04 3.85
N ARG A 152 -22.36 20.36 4.09
CA ARG A 152 -23.25 21.00 5.08
C ARG A 152 -24.76 20.93 4.76
N THR A 153 -25.17 20.51 3.56
CA THR A 153 -26.58 20.62 3.12
C THR A 153 -27.00 19.60 2.05
N THR A 154 -27.22 18.32 2.38
CA THR A 154 -28.01 17.41 1.49
C THR A 154 -28.72 16.26 2.24
N PRO A 155 -30.00 16.42 2.62
CA PRO A 155 -30.79 15.37 3.27
C PRO A 155 -31.34 14.27 2.33
N HIS A 156 -31.23 14.42 0.99
CA HIS A 156 -31.92 13.54 0.02
C HIS A 156 -31.16 12.29 -0.45
N LEU A 157 -30.05 11.89 0.19
CA LEU A 157 -29.25 10.72 -0.23
C LEU A 157 -29.05 9.63 0.84
N ALA A 158 -29.73 9.72 1.99
CA ALA A 158 -29.46 8.86 3.15
C ALA A 158 -29.52 7.35 2.86
N ARG A 159 -30.55 6.88 2.13
CA ARG A 159 -30.72 5.45 1.81
C ARG A 159 -29.61 4.91 0.89
N GLN A 160 -29.22 5.66 -0.13
CA GLN A 160 -28.17 5.24 -1.06
C GLN A 160 -26.79 5.24 -0.39
N ILE A 161 -26.54 6.23 0.47
CA ILE A 161 -25.34 6.29 1.30
C ILE A 161 -25.28 5.08 2.22
N LEU A 162 -26.37 4.75 2.91
CA LEU A 162 -26.43 3.60 3.82
C LEU A 162 -26.11 2.28 3.10
N LEU A 163 -26.74 2.03 1.95
CA LEU A 163 -26.49 0.79 1.19
C LEU A 163 -25.03 0.66 0.75
N ARG A 164 -24.42 1.75 0.27
CA ARG A 164 -22.99 1.77 -0.11
C ARG A 164 -22.07 1.56 1.09
N LEU A 165 -22.41 2.11 2.26
CA LEU A 165 -21.66 1.91 3.48
C LEU A 165 -21.74 0.47 3.97
N VAL A 166 -22.95 -0.12 4.00
CA VAL A 166 -23.14 -1.52 4.37
C VAL A 166 -22.37 -2.44 3.42
N GLN A 167 -22.47 -2.20 2.12
CA GLN A 167 -21.72 -2.97 1.13
C GLN A 167 -20.20 -2.88 1.37
N ALA A 168 -19.69 -1.67 1.60
CA ALA A 168 -18.26 -1.44 1.86
C ALA A 168 -17.78 -2.15 3.13
N LEU A 169 -18.55 -2.05 4.22
CA LEU A 169 -18.24 -2.70 5.50
C LEU A 169 -18.28 -4.23 5.39
N VAL A 170 -19.33 -4.79 4.78
CA VAL A 170 -19.49 -6.24 4.64
C VAL A 170 -18.45 -6.82 3.69
N SER A 171 -18.26 -6.21 2.52
CA SER A 171 -17.26 -6.69 1.55
C SER A 171 -15.85 -6.56 2.12
N GLY A 172 -15.58 -5.47 2.84
CA GLY A 172 -14.34 -5.26 3.56
C GLY A 172 -14.13 -6.30 4.66
N GLY A 173 -15.13 -6.55 5.50
CA GLY A 173 -15.07 -7.52 6.58
C GLY A 173 -14.84 -8.95 6.10
N ILE A 174 -15.52 -9.39 5.02
CA ILE A 174 -15.29 -10.70 4.40
C ILE A 174 -13.87 -10.78 3.83
N ALA A 175 -13.42 -9.74 3.12
CA ALA A 175 -12.07 -9.69 2.58
C ALA A 175 -10.99 -9.71 3.67
N GLY A 176 -11.24 -9.02 4.79
CA GLY A 176 -10.41 -9.04 5.98
C GLY A 176 -10.37 -10.41 6.66
N LEU A 177 -11.51 -11.11 6.74
CA LEU A 177 -11.57 -12.47 7.26
C LEU A 177 -10.70 -13.42 6.43
N LEU A 178 -10.82 -13.40 5.09
CA LEU A 178 -10.02 -14.27 4.23
C LEU A 178 -8.52 -13.95 4.33
N GLY A 179 -8.15 -12.67 4.35
CA GLY A 179 -6.76 -12.27 4.61
C GLY A 179 -6.27 -12.75 5.98
N GLY A 180 -7.12 -12.64 7.01
CA GLY A 180 -6.84 -13.06 8.38
C GLY A 180 -6.63 -14.56 8.51
N VAL A 181 -7.38 -15.38 7.77
CA VAL A 181 -7.19 -16.84 7.70
C VAL A 181 -5.85 -17.19 7.06
N VAL A 182 -5.51 -16.55 5.93
CA VAL A 182 -4.21 -16.78 5.25
C VAL A 182 -3.04 -16.41 6.16
N PHE A 183 -3.10 -15.22 6.78
CA PHE A 183 -2.07 -14.79 7.73
C PHE A 183 -2.04 -15.67 8.99
N GLY A 184 -3.21 -16.10 9.47
CA GLY A 184 -3.35 -16.98 10.62
C GLY A 184 -2.67 -18.35 10.44
N GLY A 185 -2.58 -18.85 9.20
CA GLY A 185 -1.84 -20.07 8.90
C GLY A 185 -0.36 -19.98 9.33
N TRP A 186 0.29 -18.85 9.03
CA TRP A 186 1.64 -18.58 9.51
C TRP A 186 1.69 -18.35 11.02
N MET A 187 0.75 -17.60 11.59
CA MET A 187 0.75 -17.32 13.04
C MET A 187 0.62 -18.61 13.87
N ALA A 188 -0.12 -19.60 13.37
CA ALA A 188 -0.20 -20.92 13.99
C ALA A 188 1.16 -21.62 13.99
N GLN A 189 1.83 -21.63 12.84
CA GLN A 189 3.16 -22.21 12.67
C GLN A 189 4.22 -21.51 13.54
N ALA A 190 4.16 -20.18 13.61
CA ALA A 190 5.11 -19.36 14.37
C ALA A 190 4.79 -19.27 15.86
N GLY A 191 3.70 -19.89 16.33
CA GLY A 191 3.27 -19.83 17.74
C GLY A 191 2.92 -18.42 18.20
N PHE A 192 2.39 -17.57 17.32
CA PHE A 192 2.17 -16.14 17.60
C PHE A 192 0.83 -15.85 18.32
N TYR A 193 -0.11 -16.81 18.31
CA TYR A 193 -1.44 -16.59 18.90
C TYR A 193 -1.45 -16.27 20.40
N PRO A 194 -0.61 -16.88 21.27
CA PRO A 194 -0.53 -16.48 22.67
C PRO A 194 -0.20 -14.98 22.86
N LEU A 195 0.64 -14.40 22.01
CA LEU A 195 0.95 -12.98 22.08
C LEU A 195 -0.28 -12.11 21.78
N VAL A 196 -1.10 -12.52 20.81
CA VAL A 196 -2.38 -11.85 20.52
C VAL A 196 -3.37 -12.02 21.67
N ALA A 197 -3.46 -13.21 22.24
CA ALA A 197 -4.32 -13.49 23.40
C ALA A 197 -3.97 -12.61 24.62
N GLY A 198 -2.70 -12.21 24.74
CA GLY A 198 -2.22 -11.30 25.79
C GLY A 198 -2.94 -9.95 25.82
N LEU A 199 -3.50 -9.49 24.69
CA LEU A 199 -4.31 -8.26 24.61
C LEU A 199 -5.57 -8.31 25.48
N VAL A 200 -6.05 -9.51 25.80
CA VAL A 200 -7.20 -9.75 26.70
C VAL A 200 -6.77 -10.50 27.97
N ASN A 201 -5.50 -10.40 28.34
CA ASN A 201 -4.90 -11.06 29.51
C ASN A 201 -5.09 -12.59 29.50
N SER A 202 -4.95 -13.22 28.33
CA SER A 202 -5.02 -14.67 28.13
C SER A 202 -3.74 -15.19 27.46
N ASN A 203 -3.39 -16.45 27.67
CA ASN A 203 -2.30 -17.15 26.96
C ASN A 203 -2.83 -18.28 26.07
N ASP A 204 -4.14 -18.45 25.97
CA ASP A 204 -4.77 -19.51 25.17
C ASP A 204 -4.64 -19.22 23.66
N PRO A 205 -3.99 -20.11 22.87
CA PRO A 205 -3.86 -19.93 21.43
C PRO A 205 -5.20 -19.82 20.70
N VAL A 206 -6.26 -20.51 21.17
CA VAL A 206 -7.58 -20.46 20.53
C VAL A 206 -8.21 -19.08 20.71
N THR A 207 -8.13 -18.53 21.92
CA THR A 207 -8.53 -17.14 22.19
C THR A 207 -7.76 -16.16 21.30
N GLY A 208 -6.44 -16.33 21.17
CA GLY A 208 -5.61 -15.51 20.29
C GLY A 208 -6.00 -15.59 18.82
N GLN A 209 -6.37 -16.78 18.34
CA GLN A 209 -6.84 -17.00 16.97
C GLN A 209 -8.16 -16.27 16.70
N TRP A 210 -9.15 -16.39 17.59
CA TRP A 210 -10.42 -15.68 17.42
C TRP A 210 -10.25 -14.17 17.49
N LEU A 211 -9.40 -13.67 18.38
CA LEU A 211 -9.11 -12.25 18.49
C LEU A 211 -8.41 -11.73 17.23
N HIS A 212 -7.46 -12.49 16.66
CA HIS A 212 -6.83 -12.17 15.38
C HIS A 212 -7.85 -12.08 14.23
N LEU A 213 -8.77 -13.03 14.13
CA LEU A 213 -9.81 -13.02 13.09
C LEU A 213 -10.78 -11.84 13.27
N LEU A 214 -11.16 -11.52 14.51
CA LEU A 214 -11.99 -10.35 14.81
C LEU A 214 -11.28 -9.05 14.39
N ILE A 215 -10.02 -8.88 14.78
CA ILE A 215 -9.19 -7.74 14.37
C ILE A 215 -9.09 -7.67 12.84
N SER A 216 -8.89 -8.82 12.18
CA SER A 216 -8.81 -8.92 10.72
C SER A 216 -10.11 -8.45 10.03
N VAL A 217 -11.28 -8.75 10.60
CA VAL A 217 -12.58 -8.26 10.09
C VAL A 217 -12.72 -6.75 10.27
N LEU A 218 -12.29 -6.19 11.41
CA LEU A 218 -12.32 -4.75 11.66
C LEU A 218 -11.38 -3.98 10.72
N ILE A 219 -10.18 -4.51 10.51
CA ILE A 219 -9.20 -3.99 9.56
C ILE A 219 -9.77 -4.04 8.13
N GLY A 220 -10.36 -5.17 7.72
CA GLY A 220 -10.97 -5.27 6.40
C GLY A 220 -12.16 -4.33 6.20
N SER A 221 -13.02 -4.20 7.21
CA SER A 221 -14.18 -3.29 7.18
C SER A 221 -13.75 -1.83 7.02
N SER A 222 -12.68 -1.43 7.73
CA SER A 222 -12.10 -0.09 7.60
C SER A 222 -11.44 0.14 6.24
N TYR A 223 -10.82 -0.88 5.63
CA TYR A 223 -10.35 -0.81 4.24
C TYR A 223 -11.49 -0.48 3.27
N GLY A 224 -12.59 -1.23 3.34
CA GLY A 224 -13.77 -0.97 2.52
C GLY A 224 -14.32 0.44 2.74
N LEU A 225 -14.38 0.90 3.99
CA LEU A 225 -14.84 2.25 4.31
C LEU A 225 -13.92 3.33 3.74
N LEU A 226 -12.61 3.23 3.94
CA LEU A 226 -11.64 4.27 3.58
C LEU A 226 -11.47 4.41 2.07
N PHE A 227 -11.39 3.29 1.35
CA PHE A 227 -10.96 3.28 -0.05
C PHE A 227 -12.09 3.04 -1.06
N ARG A 228 -13.36 2.98 -0.63
CA ARG A 228 -14.52 2.77 -1.53
C ARG A 228 -14.61 3.72 -2.72
N HIS A 229 -14.09 4.94 -2.59
CA HIS A 229 -14.12 5.94 -3.67
C HIS A 229 -12.87 5.89 -4.56
N ASP A 230 -11.79 5.27 -4.06
CA ASP A 230 -10.48 5.24 -4.72
C ASP A 230 -10.27 3.94 -5.50
N ILE A 231 -10.94 2.86 -5.06
CA ILE A 231 -10.90 1.55 -5.69
C ILE A 231 -11.91 1.50 -6.84
N SER A 232 -11.39 1.57 -8.06
CA SER A 232 -12.19 1.39 -9.28
C SER A 232 -12.00 0.02 -9.94
N ARG A 233 -10.91 -0.69 -9.60
CA ARG A 233 -10.36 -1.83 -10.35
C ARG A 233 -9.52 -2.75 -9.44
N THR A 234 -9.30 -3.98 -9.88
CA THR A 234 -8.63 -5.03 -9.09
C THR A 234 -7.17 -4.71 -8.80
N GLY A 235 -6.39 -4.33 -9.81
CA GLY A 235 -4.98 -3.97 -9.64
C GLY A 235 -4.79 -2.83 -8.63
N SER A 236 -5.57 -1.75 -8.77
CA SER A 236 -5.63 -0.67 -7.79
C SER A 236 -5.98 -1.18 -6.39
N SER A 237 -7.03 -1.99 -6.24
CA SER A 237 -7.39 -2.57 -4.94
C SER A 237 -6.26 -3.38 -4.31
N ILE A 238 -5.50 -4.16 -5.09
CA ILE A 238 -4.35 -4.90 -4.56
C ILE A 238 -3.27 -3.94 -4.06
N ALA A 239 -2.93 -2.90 -4.83
CA ALA A 239 -1.93 -1.92 -4.40
C ALA A 239 -2.36 -1.19 -3.12
N TRP A 240 -3.60 -0.70 -3.06
CA TRP A 240 -4.17 -0.11 -1.85
C TRP A 240 -4.13 -1.08 -0.68
N GLY A 241 -4.45 -2.35 -0.91
CA GLY A 241 -4.37 -3.41 0.09
C GLY A 241 -2.96 -3.62 0.63
N VAL A 242 -1.94 -3.71 -0.24
CA VAL A 242 -0.53 -3.83 0.17
C VAL A 242 -0.08 -2.64 1.02
N VAL A 243 -0.42 -1.42 0.58
CA VAL A 243 -0.11 -0.20 1.34
C VAL A 243 -0.80 -0.23 2.70
N TYR A 244 -2.07 -0.62 2.73
CA TYR A 244 -2.84 -0.71 3.96
C TYR A 244 -2.27 -1.77 4.91
N GLY A 245 -1.84 -2.92 4.37
CA GLY A 245 -1.12 -3.95 5.10
C GLY A 245 0.16 -3.41 5.73
N LEU A 246 0.99 -2.68 4.98
CA LEU A 246 2.20 -2.04 5.51
C LEU A 246 1.89 -1.05 6.65
N VAL A 247 0.83 -0.25 6.50
CA VAL A 247 0.39 0.64 7.58
C VAL A 247 -0.05 -0.15 8.80
N TRP A 248 -0.79 -1.24 8.64
CA TRP A 248 -1.18 -2.09 9.76
C TRP A 248 -0.04 -2.89 10.38
N TRP A 249 1.02 -3.18 9.64
CA TRP A 249 2.24 -3.72 10.23
C TRP A 249 2.92 -2.70 11.15
N ILE A 250 2.92 -1.42 10.77
CA ILE A 250 3.41 -0.36 11.65
C ILE A 250 2.46 -0.14 12.84
N LEU A 251 1.16 -0.06 12.59
CA LEU A 251 0.18 0.21 13.64
C LEU A 251 -0.02 -0.97 14.59
N GLY A 252 0.02 -2.21 14.11
CA GLY A 252 -0.23 -3.40 14.91
C GLY A 252 0.96 -3.76 15.80
N PRO A 253 1.94 -4.54 15.30
CA PRO A 253 3.05 -5.04 16.11
C PRO A 253 4.06 -3.98 16.57
N LEU A 254 4.22 -2.85 15.87
CA LEU A 254 5.19 -1.81 16.27
C LEU A 254 4.59 -0.68 17.13
N THR A 255 3.26 -0.52 17.16
CA THR A 255 2.61 0.62 17.82
C THR A 255 1.58 0.19 18.86
N LEU A 256 0.43 -0.34 18.41
CA LEU A 256 -0.74 -0.60 19.27
C LEU A 256 -0.51 -1.78 20.19
N MET A 257 0.03 -2.89 19.68
CA MET A 257 0.25 -4.08 20.51
C MET A 257 1.18 -3.82 21.70
N PRO A 258 2.41 -3.30 21.51
CA PRO A 258 3.29 -3.05 22.65
C PRO A 258 2.75 -1.93 23.56
N TRP A 259 2.06 -0.92 23.01
CA TRP A 259 1.42 0.12 23.81
C TRP A 259 0.30 -0.42 24.70
N LEU A 260 -0.59 -1.27 24.17
CA LEU A 260 -1.66 -1.94 24.91
C LEU A 260 -1.13 -2.92 25.96
N LEU A 261 0.05 -3.49 25.74
CA LEU A 261 0.77 -4.34 26.69
C LEU A 261 1.61 -3.54 27.72
N GLY A 262 1.54 -2.20 27.69
CA GLY A 262 2.26 -1.34 28.64
C GLY A 262 3.76 -1.18 28.37
N GLN A 263 4.24 -1.55 27.18
CA GLN A 263 5.65 -1.51 26.77
C GLN A 263 6.03 -0.22 26.01
N GLY A 264 5.08 0.72 25.85
CA GLY A 264 5.22 1.87 24.95
C GLY A 264 5.20 1.45 23.48
N VAL A 265 5.35 2.40 22.55
CA VAL A 265 5.51 2.03 21.13
C VAL A 265 6.93 1.48 20.89
N GLN A 266 7.16 0.75 19.79
CA GLN A 266 8.41 0.03 19.51
C GLN A 266 8.94 0.36 18.11
N TRP A 267 9.16 1.64 17.81
CA TRP A 267 9.58 2.11 16.49
C TRP A 267 11.07 1.97 16.17
N THR A 268 11.80 1.07 16.84
CA THR A 268 13.24 0.88 16.57
C THR A 268 13.48 -0.03 15.36
N ILE A 269 14.65 0.12 14.72
CA ILE A 269 15.02 -0.77 13.61
C ILE A 269 15.13 -2.23 14.08
N THR A 270 15.62 -2.46 15.30
CA THR A 270 15.72 -3.79 15.91
C THR A 270 14.34 -4.40 16.14
N ALA A 271 13.38 -3.62 16.64
CA ALA A 271 12.00 -4.08 16.80
C ALA A 271 11.38 -4.43 15.43
N ALA A 272 11.57 -3.59 14.41
CA ALA A 272 11.13 -3.85 13.05
C ALA A 272 11.74 -5.13 12.46
N GLN A 273 13.03 -5.38 12.69
CA GLN A 273 13.71 -6.62 12.30
C GLN A 273 13.12 -7.85 13.03
N ASN A 274 12.83 -7.74 14.32
CA ASN A 274 12.25 -8.83 15.12
C ASN A 274 10.84 -9.21 14.65
N VAL A 275 10.03 -8.23 14.24
CA VAL A 275 8.66 -8.47 13.74
C VAL A 275 8.59 -8.53 12.21
N PHE A 276 9.74 -8.62 11.52
CA PHE A 276 9.81 -8.72 10.06
C PHE A 276 8.99 -9.90 9.48
N PRO A 277 8.94 -11.10 10.10
CA PRO A 277 8.05 -12.16 9.64
C PRO A 277 6.59 -11.72 9.49
N SER A 278 6.11 -10.91 10.43
CA SER A 278 4.73 -10.38 10.39
C SER A 278 4.55 -9.32 9.31
N LEU A 279 5.60 -8.64 8.82
CA LEU A 279 5.51 -7.72 7.68
C LEU A 279 5.06 -8.47 6.43
N ILE A 280 5.67 -9.64 6.17
CA ILE A 280 5.31 -10.50 5.05
C ILE A 280 3.82 -10.90 5.17
N GLY A 281 3.40 -11.29 6.37
CA GLY A 281 2.01 -11.62 6.66
C GLY A 281 1.03 -10.46 6.42
N HIS A 282 1.38 -9.23 6.81
CA HIS A 282 0.56 -8.05 6.56
C HIS A 282 0.51 -7.65 5.08
N VAL A 283 1.63 -7.78 4.35
CA VAL A 283 1.65 -7.54 2.90
C VAL A 283 0.74 -8.55 2.18
N ILE A 284 0.85 -9.83 2.51
CA ILE A 284 0.00 -10.89 1.92
C ILE A 284 -1.45 -10.73 2.33
N TYR A 285 -1.73 -10.41 3.60
CA TYR A 285 -3.05 -10.01 4.07
C TYR A 285 -3.62 -8.88 3.20
N GLY A 286 -2.81 -7.84 2.94
CA GLY A 286 -3.17 -6.72 2.07
C GLY A 286 -3.50 -7.13 0.63
N VAL A 287 -2.71 -8.03 0.04
CA VAL A 287 -2.99 -8.59 -1.31
C VAL A 287 -4.32 -9.33 -1.33
N VAL A 288 -4.56 -10.22 -0.37
CA VAL A 288 -5.79 -11.02 -0.27
C VAL A 288 -7.01 -10.12 -0.01
N LEU A 289 -6.87 -9.15 0.89
CA LEU A 289 -7.88 -8.13 1.20
C LEU A 289 -8.27 -7.35 -0.06
N GLY A 290 -7.27 -6.77 -0.75
CA GLY A 290 -7.48 -5.99 -1.95
C GLY A 290 -8.13 -6.80 -3.08
N MET A 291 -7.63 -8.01 -3.32
CA MET A 291 -8.16 -8.91 -4.36
C MET A 291 -9.60 -9.35 -4.05
N THR A 292 -9.88 -9.78 -2.80
CA THR A 292 -11.21 -10.23 -2.40
C THR A 292 -12.21 -9.09 -2.46
N TYR A 293 -11.86 -7.92 -1.91
CA TYR A 293 -12.74 -6.76 -1.94
C TYR A 293 -13.10 -6.35 -3.38
N ALA A 294 -12.11 -6.31 -4.28
CA ALA A 294 -12.34 -6.02 -5.69
C ALA A 294 -13.23 -7.07 -6.37
N THR A 295 -13.04 -8.34 -6.05
CA THR A 295 -13.83 -9.45 -6.60
C THR A 295 -15.29 -9.34 -6.15
N LEU A 296 -15.53 -9.12 -4.86
CA LEU A 296 -16.89 -8.93 -4.32
C LEU A 296 -17.56 -7.70 -4.93
N ASN A 297 -16.83 -6.59 -5.06
CA ASN A 297 -17.33 -5.39 -5.72
C ASN A 297 -17.65 -5.63 -7.20
N GLN A 298 -16.81 -6.39 -7.91
CA GLN A 298 -17.03 -6.73 -9.32
C GLN A 298 -18.23 -7.67 -9.50
N ILE A 299 -18.41 -8.66 -8.62
CA ILE A 299 -19.58 -9.55 -8.62
C ILE A 299 -20.85 -8.71 -8.42
N TRP A 300 -20.85 -7.83 -7.41
CA TRP A 300 -21.98 -6.95 -7.15
C TRP A 300 -22.33 -6.07 -8.36
N ARG A 301 -21.33 -5.41 -8.95
CA ARG A 301 -21.52 -4.60 -10.17
C ARG A 301 -22.03 -5.43 -11.34
N THR A 302 -21.49 -6.62 -11.54
CA THR A 302 -21.90 -7.49 -12.65
C THR A 302 -23.35 -7.92 -12.50
N LEU A 303 -23.75 -8.36 -11.30
CA LEU A 303 -25.11 -8.86 -11.03
C LEU A 303 -26.17 -7.76 -11.03
N PHE A 304 -25.84 -6.56 -10.55
CA PHE A 304 -26.85 -5.50 -10.32
C PHE A 304 -26.74 -4.28 -11.24
N VAL A 305 -25.64 -4.13 -11.99
CA VAL A 305 -25.38 -2.93 -12.83
C VAL A 305 -25.09 -3.34 -14.28
N ASP A 306 -24.05 -4.15 -14.52
CA ASP A 306 -23.59 -4.47 -15.87
C ASP A 306 -24.49 -5.49 -16.61
N SER A 307 -25.43 -6.13 -15.88
CA SER A 307 -26.44 -7.03 -16.47
C SER A 307 -27.60 -6.28 -17.12
N ASP A 308 -27.64 -4.94 -17.02
CA ASP A 308 -28.63 -4.11 -17.70
C ASP A 308 -28.41 -4.18 -19.24
N PRO A 309 -29.42 -4.58 -20.03
CA PRO A 309 -29.32 -4.62 -21.49
C PRO A 309 -28.88 -3.30 -22.13
N LEU A 310 -29.14 -2.17 -21.49
CA LEU A 310 -28.80 -0.84 -22.00
C LEU A 310 -27.32 -0.46 -21.81
N THR A 311 -26.59 -1.13 -20.92
CA THR A 311 -25.18 -0.83 -20.61
C THR A 311 -24.22 -1.92 -21.09
N ARG A 312 -24.73 -2.91 -21.83
CA ARG A 312 -23.98 -4.08 -22.27
C ARG A 312 -22.88 -3.70 -23.28
N GLU A 313 -21.67 -4.07 -22.93
CA GLU A 313 -20.50 -3.94 -23.82
C GLU A 313 -20.64 -4.80 -25.08
N PRO A 314 -20.20 -4.33 -26.26
CA PRO A 314 -20.29 -5.09 -27.52
C PRO A 314 -19.53 -6.43 -27.46
N GLU A 315 -18.45 -6.49 -26.67
CA GLU A 315 -17.66 -7.68 -26.51
C GLU A 315 -18.03 -8.45 -25.23
N GLY A 316 -18.20 -9.77 -25.36
CA GLY A 316 -18.49 -10.66 -24.24
C GLY A 316 -17.42 -10.60 -23.13
N PRO A 317 -17.78 -10.80 -21.86
CA PRO A 317 -16.82 -10.83 -20.75
C PRO A 317 -15.79 -11.97 -20.91
N GLY A 318 -16.21 -13.13 -21.45
CA GLY A 318 -15.33 -14.29 -21.64
C GLY A 318 -14.19 -14.05 -22.64
N THR A 319 -14.50 -13.52 -23.83
CA THR A 319 -13.47 -13.24 -24.85
C THR A 319 -12.49 -12.17 -24.39
N ARG A 320 -12.98 -11.14 -23.69
CA ARG A 320 -12.14 -10.11 -23.06
C ARG A 320 -11.20 -10.73 -22.04
N THR A 321 -11.68 -11.62 -21.18
CA THR A 321 -10.86 -12.32 -20.19
C THR A 321 -9.80 -13.19 -20.85
N LEU A 322 -10.17 -14.05 -21.81
CA LEU A 322 -9.23 -14.91 -22.53
C LEU A 322 -8.15 -14.10 -23.27
N ARG A 323 -8.53 -13.00 -23.94
CA ARG A 323 -7.58 -12.08 -24.56
C ARG A 323 -6.59 -11.54 -23.52
N SER A 324 -7.08 -11.11 -22.38
CA SER A 324 -6.25 -10.48 -21.35
C SER A 324 -5.25 -11.46 -20.77
N LEU A 325 -5.69 -12.70 -20.49
CA LEU A 325 -4.82 -13.80 -20.08
C LEU A 325 -3.76 -14.11 -21.16
N GLY A 326 -4.18 -14.24 -22.42
CA GLY A 326 -3.28 -14.54 -23.53
C GLY A 326 -2.22 -13.46 -23.77
N LEU A 327 -2.62 -12.18 -23.77
CA LEU A 327 -1.69 -11.06 -23.91
C LEU A 327 -0.70 -10.98 -22.73
N GLY A 328 -1.18 -11.25 -21.50
CA GLY A 328 -0.32 -11.33 -20.32
C GLY A 328 0.70 -12.48 -20.40
N ALA A 329 0.23 -13.67 -20.81
CA ALA A 329 1.08 -14.83 -21.05
C ALA A 329 2.18 -14.53 -22.08
N VAL A 330 1.84 -13.95 -23.23
CA VAL A 330 2.81 -13.59 -24.27
C VAL A 330 3.80 -12.54 -23.77
N ALA A 331 3.31 -11.47 -23.12
CA ALA A 331 4.16 -10.42 -22.58
C ALA A 331 5.19 -10.94 -21.55
N SER A 332 4.81 -11.96 -20.78
CA SER A 332 5.68 -12.52 -19.75
C SER A 332 6.86 -13.32 -20.26
N VAL A 333 6.87 -13.75 -21.52
CA VAL A 333 8.04 -14.43 -22.10
C VAL A 333 9.26 -13.51 -22.02
N ALA A 334 9.10 -12.24 -22.41
CA ALA A 334 10.18 -11.25 -22.32
C ALA A 334 10.61 -10.99 -20.87
N GLY A 335 9.65 -10.82 -19.95
CA GLY A 335 9.94 -10.63 -18.54
C GLY A 335 10.66 -11.84 -17.93
N GLY A 336 10.22 -13.04 -18.26
CA GLY A 336 10.78 -14.31 -17.80
C GLY A 336 12.22 -14.49 -18.23
N LEU A 337 12.55 -14.17 -19.50
CA LEU A 337 13.91 -14.18 -20.03
C LEU A 337 14.82 -13.19 -19.29
N VAL A 338 14.33 -11.99 -18.99
CA VAL A 338 15.08 -11.00 -18.19
C VAL A 338 15.33 -11.53 -16.77
N PHE A 339 14.32 -12.16 -16.16
CA PHE A 339 14.47 -12.77 -14.84
C PHE A 339 15.51 -13.91 -14.86
N THR A 340 15.58 -14.71 -15.93
CA THR A 340 16.56 -15.79 -16.06
C THR A 340 18.00 -15.30 -15.91
N ILE A 341 18.33 -14.09 -16.36
CA ILE A 341 19.67 -13.50 -16.16
C ILE A 341 20.03 -13.45 -14.66
N VAL A 342 19.08 -13.02 -13.83
CA VAL A 342 19.26 -12.97 -12.38
C VAL A 342 19.38 -14.37 -11.80
N MET A 343 18.55 -15.32 -12.24
CA MET A 343 18.61 -16.70 -11.74
C MET A 343 19.91 -17.43 -12.10
N VAL A 344 20.49 -17.14 -13.26
CA VAL A 344 21.81 -17.65 -13.63
C VAL A 344 22.88 -17.05 -12.71
N ALA A 345 22.81 -15.73 -12.47
CA ALA A 345 23.76 -15.05 -11.58
C ALA A 345 23.65 -15.50 -10.10
N THR A 346 22.47 -15.95 -9.66
CA THR A 346 22.21 -16.41 -8.29
C THR A 346 22.09 -17.93 -8.15
N ASP A 347 22.48 -18.70 -9.18
CA ASP A 347 22.42 -20.16 -9.23
C ASP A 347 21.08 -20.75 -8.74
N THR A 348 19.98 -20.15 -9.18
CA THR A 348 18.63 -20.48 -8.71
C THR A 348 17.88 -21.44 -9.63
N LEU A 349 18.33 -21.60 -10.88
CA LEU A 349 17.67 -22.51 -11.85
C LEU A 349 17.61 -23.97 -11.36
N PRO A 350 18.68 -24.59 -10.83
CA PRO A 350 18.60 -25.95 -10.27
C PRO A 350 17.57 -26.07 -9.14
N LYS A 351 17.45 -25.04 -8.29
CA LYS A 351 16.45 -25.01 -7.20
C LYS A 351 15.03 -25.00 -7.75
N VAL A 352 14.79 -24.29 -8.84
CA VAL A 352 13.47 -24.26 -9.52
C VAL A 352 13.16 -25.59 -10.20
N ALA A 353 14.14 -26.27 -10.78
CA ALA A 353 13.96 -27.62 -11.33
C ALA A 353 13.44 -28.61 -10.27
N ASN A 354 13.88 -28.44 -9.03
CA ASN A 354 13.53 -29.33 -7.93
C ASN A 354 12.03 -29.33 -7.58
N ILE A 355 11.27 -28.30 -7.99
CA ILE A 355 9.80 -28.29 -7.85
C ILE A 355 9.17 -29.54 -8.49
N ILE A 356 9.76 -30.04 -9.58
CA ILE A 356 9.29 -31.23 -10.30
C ILE A 356 10.25 -32.42 -10.13
N GLY A 357 11.10 -32.41 -9.11
CA GLY A 357 12.07 -33.48 -8.83
C GLY A 357 13.27 -33.54 -9.79
N MET A 358 13.48 -32.48 -10.59
CA MET A 358 14.59 -32.35 -11.53
C MET A 358 15.72 -31.50 -10.93
N THR A 359 16.92 -31.51 -11.54
CA THR A 359 18.11 -30.87 -10.93
C THR A 359 18.93 -30.02 -11.89
N THR A 360 18.72 -30.10 -13.21
CA THR A 360 19.57 -29.38 -14.15
C THR A 360 19.10 -27.93 -14.36
N PRO A 361 20.01 -26.99 -14.70
CA PRO A 361 19.64 -25.61 -15.01
C PRO A 361 18.65 -25.48 -16.18
N LEU A 362 18.74 -26.36 -17.19
CA LEU A 362 17.85 -26.34 -18.35
C LEU A 362 16.42 -26.69 -17.96
N GLU A 363 16.23 -27.73 -17.14
CA GLU A 363 14.92 -28.12 -16.60
C GLU A 363 14.34 -26.98 -15.75
N GLY A 364 15.18 -26.36 -14.91
CA GLY A 364 14.81 -25.19 -14.11
C GLY A 364 14.37 -24.00 -14.97
N PHE A 365 15.03 -23.76 -16.09
CA PHE A 365 14.65 -22.72 -17.04
C PHE A 365 13.28 -23.00 -17.67
N VAL A 366 13.01 -24.25 -18.08
CA VAL A 366 11.70 -24.63 -18.64
C VAL A 366 10.59 -24.44 -17.62
N VAL A 367 10.79 -24.91 -16.38
CA VAL A 367 9.83 -24.73 -15.28
C VAL A 367 9.60 -23.25 -15.00
N HIS A 368 10.67 -22.44 -14.94
CA HIS A 368 10.58 -20.99 -14.78
C HIS A 368 9.78 -20.33 -15.91
N MET A 369 9.94 -20.74 -17.17
CA MET A 369 9.14 -20.22 -18.29
C MET A 369 7.65 -20.54 -18.15
N VAL A 370 7.30 -21.75 -17.69
CA VAL A 370 5.91 -22.11 -17.42
C VAL A 370 5.33 -21.24 -16.30
N ILE A 371 6.06 -21.10 -15.17
CA ILE A 371 5.65 -20.25 -14.05
C ILE A 371 5.49 -18.80 -14.53
N SER A 372 6.46 -18.28 -15.29
CA SER A 372 6.44 -16.95 -15.87
C SER A 372 5.19 -16.71 -16.72
N ILE A 373 4.78 -17.68 -17.54
CA ILE A 373 3.56 -17.60 -18.37
C ILE A 373 2.30 -17.52 -17.51
N LEU A 374 2.19 -18.34 -16.46
CA LEU A 374 1.05 -18.34 -15.55
C LEU A 374 0.95 -17.01 -14.77
N ILE A 375 2.09 -16.53 -14.27
CA ILE A 375 2.20 -15.22 -13.60
C ILE A 375 1.83 -14.10 -14.59
N GLY A 376 2.32 -14.17 -15.81
CA GLY A 376 1.99 -13.24 -16.91
C GLY A 376 0.50 -13.15 -17.19
N ALA A 377 -0.14 -14.31 -17.34
CA ALA A 377 -1.58 -14.38 -17.56
C ALA A 377 -2.35 -13.70 -16.44
N SER A 378 -1.97 -13.93 -15.18
CA SER A 378 -2.62 -13.27 -14.05
C SER A 378 -2.40 -11.75 -14.02
N TYR A 379 -1.26 -11.23 -14.48
CA TYR A 379 -1.09 -9.77 -14.66
C TYR A 379 -2.11 -9.22 -15.66
N GLY A 380 -2.25 -9.87 -16.81
CA GLY A 380 -3.21 -9.48 -17.83
C GLY A 380 -4.65 -9.49 -17.32
N LEU A 381 -5.01 -10.44 -16.44
CA LEU A 381 -6.31 -10.47 -15.78
C LEU A 381 -6.50 -9.32 -14.79
N LEU A 382 -5.51 -9.06 -13.93
CA LEU A 382 -5.63 -8.16 -12.78
C LEU A 382 -5.44 -6.68 -13.15
N PHE A 383 -4.58 -6.37 -14.13
CA PHE A 383 -4.13 -5.01 -14.46
C PHE A 383 -4.55 -4.53 -15.85
N ARG A 384 -5.42 -5.27 -16.55
CA ARG A 384 -5.89 -4.95 -17.92
C ARG A 384 -6.18 -3.47 -18.16
N ARG A 385 -6.90 -2.85 -17.24
CA ARG A 385 -7.41 -1.48 -17.40
C ARG A 385 -6.47 -0.43 -16.82
N GLU A 386 -5.42 -0.82 -16.12
CA GLU A 386 -4.62 0.05 -15.25
C GLU A 386 -3.37 0.62 -15.93
N ALA A 387 -2.75 -0.15 -16.82
CA ALA A 387 -1.55 0.23 -17.54
C ALA A 387 -1.88 1.04 -18.80
N THR A 388 -2.51 2.21 -18.67
CA THR A 388 -2.96 3.01 -19.83
C THR A 388 -1.87 3.84 -20.49
N THR A 389 -0.78 4.11 -19.76
CA THR A 389 0.41 4.82 -20.24
C THR A 389 1.67 4.01 -19.92
N PRO A 390 2.80 4.24 -20.63
CA PRO A 390 4.06 3.58 -20.29
C PRO A 390 4.50 3.82 -18.85
N THR A 391 4.29 5.03 -18.31
CA THR A 391 4.62 5.39 -16.93
C THR A 391 3.79 4.61 -15.92
N LEU A 392 2.47 4.48 -16.17
CA LEU A 392 1.60 3.66 -15.34
C LEU A 392 1.95 2.18 -15.44
N ALA A 393 2.20 1.68 -16.66
CA ALA A 393 2.64 0.31 -16.88
C ALA A 393 3.92 0.01 -16.07
N PHE A 394 4.91 0.90 -16.11
CA PHE A 394 6.11 0.79 -15.30
C PHE A 394 5.79 0.73 -13.79
N GLY A 395 4.98 1.65 -13.28
CA GLY A 395 4.58 1.67 -11.87
C GLY A 395 3.84 0.39 -11.42
N TRP A 396 2.85 -0.06 -12.20
CA TRP A 396 2.13 -1.31 -11.93
C TRP A 396 3.04 -2.54 -12.04
N GLY A 397 3.99 -2.53 -12.97
CA GLY A 397 5.01 -3.56 -13.10
C GLY A 397 5.87 -3.68 -11.85
N LEU A 398 6.33 -2.57 -11.28
CA LEU A 398 7.09 -2.58 -10.02
C LEU A 398 6.27 -3.13 -8.86
N VAL A 399 5.02 -2.70 -8.68
CA VAL A 399 4.12 -3.23 -7.65
C VAL A 399 3.95 -4.73 -7.80
N TYR A 400 3.69 -5.17 -9.03
CA TYR A 400 3.43 -6.57 -9.31
C TYR A 400 4.65 -7.45 -9.06
N GLY A 401 5.83 -7.00 -9.51
CA GLY A 401 7.10 -7.64 -9.22
C GLY A 401 7.35 -7.75 -7.71
N LEU A 402 7.14 -6.66 -6.98
CA LEU A 402 7.32 -6.65 -5.52
C LEU A 402 6.39 -7.62 -4.80
N VAL A 403 5.10 -7.66 -5.18
CA VAL A 403 4.14 -8.64 -4.65
C VAL A 403 4.62 -10.07 -4.91
N TRP A 404 5.12 -10.35 -6.12
CA TRP A 404 5.66 -11.67 -6.45
C TRP A 404 6.98 -11.99 -5.74
N TRP A 405 7.76 -11.02 -5.27
CA TRP A 405 8.92 -11.31 -4.42
C TRP A 405 8.50 -11.81 -3.04
N PHE A 406 7.41 -11.29 -2.46
CA PHE A 406 6.84 -11.83 -1.23
C PHE A 406 6.15 -13.19 -1.45
N LEU A 407 5.39 -13.32 -2.55
CA LEU A 407 4.64 -14.54 -2.83
C LEU A 407 5.52 -15.68 -3.34
N GLY A 408 6.48 -15.40 -4.22
CA GLY A 408 7.31 -16.41 -4.88
C GLY A 408 8.32 -17.05 -3.93
N PRO A 409 9.51 -16.47 -3.75
CA PRO A 409 10.60 -17.09 -3.01
C PRO A 409 10.33 -17.27 -1.50
N LEU A 410 9.55 -16.38 -0.87
CA LEU A 410 9.30 -16.44 0.59
C LEU A 410 8.09 -17.30 0.99
N THR A 411 7.13 -17.50 0.10
CA THR A 411 5.84 -18.13 0.44
C THR A 411 5.56 -19.39 -0.37
N LEU A 412 5.38 -19.26 -1.69
CA LEU A 412 4.95 -20.36 -2.56
C LEU A 412 6.09 -21.31 -2.86
N PHE A 413 7.31 -20.82 -3.07
CA PHE A 413 8.45 -21.66 -3.42
C PHE A 413 8.78 -22.70 -2.34
N PRO A 414 8.87 -22.35 -1.03
CA PRO A 414 9.02 -23.35 0.03
C PRO A 414 7.86 -24.36 0.05
N LEU A 415 6.61 -23.89 -0.08
CA LEU A 415 5.42 -24.75 -0.07
C LEU A 415 5.44 -25.76 -1.23
N LEU A 416 5.84 -25.33 -2.43
CA LEU A 416 5.96 -26.19 -3.61
C LEU A 416 7.05 -27.26 -3.45
N LEU A 417 8.05 -27.01 -2.61
CA LEU A 417 9.08 -27.98 -2.22
C LEU A 417 8.68 -28.84 -1.01
N GLY A 418 7.42 -28.74 -0.56
CA GLY A 418 6.94 -29.45 0.63
C GLY A 418 7.52 -28.92 1.95
N GLN A 419 8.14 -27.73 1.93
CA GLN A 419 8.71 -27.09 3.10
C GLN A 419 7.69 -26.12 3.74
N PRO A 420 7.79 -25.87 5.05
CA PRO A 420 7.06 -24.78 5.67
C PRO A 420 7.40 -23.42 5.02
N ILE A 421 6.46 -22.47 5.07
CA ILE A 421 6.72 -21.08 4.65
C ILE A 421 7.89 -20.50 5.44
N GLN A 422 8.74 -19.75 4.75
CA GLN A 422 10.02 -19.24 5.26
C GLN A 422 9.93 -17.73 5.49
N TRP A 423 8.93 -17.30 6.25
CA TRP A 423 8.80 -15.89 6.62
C TRP A 423 9.78 -15.57 7.75
N SER A 424 11.00 -15.20 7.39
CA SER A 424 12.05 -14.76 8.31
C SER A 424 12.91 -13.66 7.69
N LEU A 425 13.60 -12.90 8.55
CA LEU A 425 14.56 -11.89 8.10
C LEU A 425 15.72 -12.56 7.34
N ASP A 426 16.25 -13.67 7.87
CA ASP A 426 17.34 -14.42 7.23
C ASP A 426 16.95 -14.95 5.85
N ALA A 427 15.74 -15.50 5.71
CA ALA A 427 15.26 -15.95 4.41
C ALA A 427 15.14 -14.78 3.42
N ALA A 428 14.61 -13.64 3.87
CA ALA A 428 14.53 -12.44 3.04
C ALA A 428 15.91 -11.90 2.63
N LEU A 429 16.91 -11.94 3.50
CA LEU A 429 18.29 -11.59 3.17
C LEU A 429 18.88 -12.54 2.12
N GLN A 430 18.65 -13.84 2.26
CA GLN A 430 19.11 -14.84 1.30
C GLN A 430 18.49 -14.65 -0.09
N VAL A 431 17.21 -14.26 -0.15
CA VAL A 431 16.51 -14.05 -1.43
C VAL A 431 16.49 -12.60 -1.90
N TYR A 432 17.13 -11.68 -1.15
CA TYR A 432 17.19 -10.25 -1.48
C TYR A 432 17.77 -9.98 -2.87
N PRO A 433 18.83 -10.67 -3.34
CA PRO A 433 19.33 -10.48 -4.70
C PRO A 433 18.28 -10.76 -5.80
N SER A 434 17.29 -11.62 -5.53
CA SER A 434 16.22 -11.92 -6.48
C SER A 434 15.17 -10.80 -6.60
N LEU A 435 15.15 -9.83 -5.68
CA LEU A 435 14.20 -8.71 -5.70
C LEU A 435 14.33 -7.92 -7.00
N ILE A 436 15.55 -7.64 -7.45
CA ILE A 436 15.78 -6.92 -8.71
C ILE A 436 15.23 -7.70 -9.91
N GLY A 437 15.34 -9.03 -9.89
CA GLY A 437 14.77 -9.91 -10.92
C GLY A 437 13.25 -9.82 -10.97
N HIS A 438 12.59 -9.83 -9.81
CA HIS A 438 11.13 -9.69 -9.72
C HIS A 438 10.65 -8.30 -10.19
N LEU A 439 11.34 -7.23 -9.77
CA LEU A 439 11.02 -5.86 -10.20
C LEU A 439 11.22 -5.69 -11.71
N ALA A 440 12.34 -6.16 -12.25
CA ALA A 440 12.63 -6.11 -13.68
C ALA A 440 11.63 -6.93 -14.51
N TYR A 441 11.30 -8.13 -14.05
CA TYR A 441 10.25 -8.97 -14.64
C TYR A 441 8.92 -8.23 -14.72
N GLY A 442 8.48 -7.66 -13.60
CA GLY A 442 7.21 -6.95 -13.53
C GLY A 442 7.15 -5.75 -14.47
N VAL A 443 8.21 -4.94 -14.54
CA VAL A 443 8.32 -3.81 -15.47
C VAL A 443 8.26 -4.26 -16.93
N VAL A 444 9.07 -5.26 -17.31
CA VAL A 444 9.12 -5.74 -18.70
C VAL A 444 7.80 -6.38 -19.11
N LEU A 445 7.20 -7.19 -18.23
CA LEU A 445 5.86 -7.76 -18.42
C LEU A 445 4.82 -6.67 -18.64
N ALA A 446 4.77 -5.66 -17.76
CA ALA A 446 3.76 -4.61 -17.81
C ALA A 446 3.89 -3.74 -19.06
N LEU A 447 5.11 -3.35 -19.43
CA LEU A 447 5.37 -2.60 -20.66
C LEU A 447 5.02 -3.44 -21.90
N GLY A 448 5.44 -4.71 -21.94
CA GLY A 448 5.09 -5.64 -23.01
C GLY A 448 3.58 -5.80 -23.17
N TYR A 449 2.86 -5.97 -22.06
CA TYR A 449 1.40 -6.05 -22.04
C TYR A 449 0.76 -4.78 -22.58
N TYR A 450 1.20 -3.60 -22.11
CA TYR A 450 0.73 -2.30 -22.61
C TYR A 450 0.89 -2.18 -24.14
N TRP A 451 2.06 -2.52 -24.66
CA TRP A 451 2.33 -2.44 -26.10
C TRP A 451 1.46 -3.41 -26.92
N LEU A 452 1.30 -4.64 -26.45
CA LEU A 452 0.45 -5.63 -27.12
C LEU A 452 -1.03 -5.22 -27.10
N LEU A 453 -1.53 -4.75 -25.95
CA LEU A 453 -2.90 -4.29 -25.79
C LEU A 453 -3.18 -3.08 -26.69
N ARG A 454 -2.28 -2.09 -26.70
CA ARG A 454 -2.41 -0.91 -27.58
C ARG A 454 -2.46 -1.28 -29.05
N ARG A 455 -1.64 -2.24 -29.51
CA ARG A 455 -1.68 -2.70 -30.90
C ARG A 455 -3.00 -3.38 -31.27
N TYR A 456 -3.57 -4.13 -30.33
CA TYR A 456 -4.88 -4.76 -30.52
C TYR A 456 -6.01 -3.73 -30.58
N ASP A 457 -5.98 -2.72 -29.71
CA ASP A 457 -7.05 -1.72 -29.60
C ASP A 457 -7.03 -0.64 -30.70
N ILE A 458 -5.88 -0.35 -31.32
CA ILE A 458 -5.79 0.59 -32.48
C ILE A 458 -6.74 0.18 -33.63
N GLY A 459 -7.09 -1.10 -33.74
CA GLY A 459 -8.05 -1.61 -34.74
C GLY A 459 -9.54 -1.40 -34.41
N ARG A 460 -9.89 -0.97 -33.19
CA ARG A 460 -11.28 -0.74 -32.76
C ARG A 460 -11.39 0.65 -32.12
N MET A 461 -12.01 1.60 -32.82
CA MET A 461 -12.27 2.96 -32.30
C MET A 461 -12.86 2.88 -30.88
N LEU A 462 -12.13 3.36 -29.88
CA LEU A 462 -12.52 3.22 -28.46
C LEU A 462 -13.84 3.98 -28.19
N PRO A 463 -14.80 3.38 -27.47
CA PRO A 463 -15.99 4.09 -27.01
C PRO A 463 -15.62 5.23 -26.05
N LYS A 464 -16.47 6.27 -26.02
CA LYS A 464 -16.37 7.47 -25.16
C LYS A 464 -16.20 7.17 -23.66
N SER A 465 -16.56 5.97 -23.19
CA SER A 465 -16.43 5.52 -21.80
C SER A 465 -14.98 5.32 -21.34
N ASP A 466 -14.05 4.99 -22.25
CA ASP A 466 -12.63 4.81 -21.91
C ASP A 466 -11.89 6.14 -21.70
N LEU A 467 -12.39 7.25 -22.29
CA LEU A 467 -11.89 8.60 -22.02
C LEU A 467 -12.22 9.09 -20.60
N MET A 468 -13.32 8.62 -19.99
CA MET A 468 -13.61 8.86 -18.56
C MET A 468 -12.70 8.02 -17.65
N SER A 469 -12.01 7.01 -18.18
CA SER A 469 -11.13 6.12 -17.43
C SER A 469 -9.77 6.75 -17.05
N ASP A 470 -9.37 7.83 -17.73
CA ASP A 470 -8.17 8.62 -17.38
C ASP A 470 -8.30 9.25 -15.99
N GLN A 471 -9.51 9.69 -15.59
CA GLN A 471 -9.77 10.18 -14.24
C GLN A 471 -9.62 9.07 -13.19
N ALA A 472 -10.00 7.82 -13.48
CA ALA A 472 -9.84 6.70 -12.54
C ALA A 472 -8.38 6.23 -12.39
N SER A 473 -7.54 6.41 -13.42
CA SER A 473 -6.09 6.13 -13.32
C SER A 473 -5.38 7.13 -12.39
N SER A 474 -5.86 8.39 -12.36
CA SER A 474 -5.32 9.48 -11.52
C SER A 474 -5.38 9.18 -10.01
N SER A 475 -6.38 8.40 -9.56
CA SER A 475 -6.58 8.09 -8.13
C SER A 475 -5.57 7.09 -7.57
N ALA A 476 -4.96 6.24 -8.42
CA ALA A 476 -4.03 5.19 -7.99
C ALA A 476 -2.56 5.63 -7.95
N TYR A 477 -2.20 6.75 -8.61
CA TYR A 477 -0.83 7.27 -8.61
C TYR A 477 -0.22 7.49 -7.21
N PRO A 478 -0.97 7.97 -6.21
CA PRO A 478 -0.42 8.10 -4.85
C PRO A 478 -0.05 6.73 -4.27
N ALA A 479 -0.87 5.69 -4.49
CA ALA A 479 -0.60 4.33 -4.02
C ALA A 479 0.60 3.71 -4.72
N LEU A 480 0.72 3.90 -6.04
CA LEU A 480 1.85 3.47 -6.84
C LEU A 480 3.16 4.13 -6.39
N SER A 481 3.16 5.45 -6.26
CA SER A 481 4.33 6.22 -5.85
C SER A 481 4.76 5.84 -4.43
N PHE A 482 3.77 5.69 -3.53
CA PHE A 482 4.01 5.27 -2.16
C PHE A 482 4.58 3.85 -2.08
N LEU A 483 4.03 2.88 -2.80
CA LEU A 483 4.46 1.49 -2.72
C LEU A 483 5.86 1.31 -3.29
N VAL A 484 6.18 2.03 -4.37
CA VAL A 484 7.53 2.03 -4.94
C VAL A 484 8.54 2.74 -4.03
N LEU A 485 8.18 3.82 -3.34
CA LEU A 485 9.12 4.60 -2.53
C LEU A 485 9.23 4.09 -1.08
N LEU A 486 8.11 3.95 -0.38
CA LEU A 486 8.10 3.67 1.05
C LEU A 486 8.41 2.19 1.33
N LEU A 487 7.78 1.24 0.64
CA LEU A 487 8.01 -0.17 0.92
C LEU A 487 9.45 -0.58 0.53
N THR A 488 10.00 -0.05 -0.57
CA THR A 488 11.41 -0.28 -0.92
C THR A 488 12.36 0.39 0.07
N LEU A 489 12.07 1.60 0.54
CA LEU A 489 12.85 2.27 1.58
C LEU A 489 12.83 1.48 2.88
N PHE A 490 11.68 0.98 3.32
CA PHE A 490 11.58 0.14 4.52
C PHE A 490 12.37 -1.16 4.36
N LEU A 491 12.23 -1.85 3.23
CA LEU A 491 13.02 -3.06 2.97
C LEU A 491 14.52 -2.75 2.97
N LEU A 492 14.94 -1.67 2.31
CA LEU A 492 16.35 -1.26 2.26
C LEU A 492 16.87 -0.92 3.67
N LEU A 493 16.10 -0.17 4.46
CA LEU A 493 16.49 0.19 5.82
C LEU A 493 16.57 -1.03 6.75
N ILE A 494 15.65 -1.97 6.63
CA ILE A 494 15.58 -3.16 7.50
C ILE A 494 16.63 -4.21 7.12
N LEU A 495 16.87 -4.40 5.82
CA LEU A 495 17.78 -5.42 5.28
C LEU A 495 19.24 -4.94 5.13
N ALA A 496 19.51 -3.64 5.29
CA ALA A 496 20.88 -3.15 5.32
C ALA A 496 21.65 -3.74 6.52
N HIS A 497 22.95 -4.00 6.32
CA HIS A 497 23.88 -4.47 7.35
C HIS A 497 25.14 -3.61 7.37
#